data_AF-B2VC06-F1
#
_entry.id   AF-B2VC06-F1
#
_cell.length_a   1.000
_cell.length_b   1.000
_cell.length_c   1.000
_cell.angle_alpha   90.00
_cell.angle_beta   90.00
_cell.angle_gamma   90.00
#
_symmetry.space_group_name_H-M   'P 1'
#
loop_
_entity.id
_entity.type
_entity.pdbx_description
1 polymer ?
#
loop_
_entity_poly.entity_id
_entity_poly.type
_entity_poly.pdbx_seq_one_letter_code
_entity_poly.pdbx_strand_id
1 'polypeptide(L)' 'MIDDNAINFAGFCGEGILYSAPHNRKVTGYRRAENWQDIATLLL' A
#
# COMPACT_ATOMS: atom_id res chain seq x y z
N MET A 1 -0.52 -7.86 0.18
CA MET A 1 0.89 -7.46 0.44
C MET A 1 0.90 -6.02 0.92
N ILE A 2 1.74 -5.66 1.88
CA ILE A 2 1.95 -4.25 2.30
C ILE A 2 3.35 -3.85 1.83
N ASP A 3 3.45 -2.87 0.95
CA ASP A 3 4.71 -2.46 0.32
C ASP A 3 4.64 -0.98 -0.07
N ASP A 4 5.77 -0.27 -0.11
CA ASP A 4 5.86 1.13 -0.53
C ASP A 4 6.21 1.30 -2.02
N ASN A 5 6.52 0.20 -2.71
CA ASN A 5 6.75 0.19 -4.15
C ASN A 5 5.60 -0.48 -4.90
N ALA A 6 4.82 0.33 -5.63
CA ALA A 6 3.69 -0.14 -6.41
C ALA A 6 4.04 -1.13 -7.54
N ILE A 7 5.31 -1.18 -7.98
CA ILE A 7 5.77 -2.15 -8.98
C ILE A 7 5.66 -3.58 -8.43
N ASN A 8 5.84 -3.77 -7.12
CA ASN A 8 5.76 -5.09 -6.50
C ASN A 8 4.34 -5.66 -6.56
N PHE A 9 3.31 -4.81 -6.74
CA PHE A 9 1.93 -5.27 -6.93
C PHE A 9 1.68 -5.85 -8.33
N ALA A 10 2.54 -5.59 -9.32
CA ALA A 10 2.40 -6.16 -10.65
C ALA A 10 2.53 -7.69 -10.59
N GLY A 11 1.45 -8.39 -10.94
CA GLY A 11 1.40 -9.86 -10.88
C GLY A 11 1.16 -10.44 -9.49
N PHE A 12 0.99 -9.61 -8.45
CA PHE A 12 0.50 -10.08 -7.16
C PHE A 12 -0.99 -10.39 -7.26
N CYS A 13 -1.39 -11.64 -7.04
CA CYS A 13 -2.78 -12.08 -7.19
C CYS A 13 -3.71 -11.65 -6.03
N GLY A 14 -3.20 -11.03 -4.97
CA GLY A 14 -3.99 -10.54 -3.84
C GLY A 14 -4.17 -9.02 -3.85
N GLU A 15 -4.87 -8.49 -2.85
CA GLU A 15 -4.97 -7.04 -2.65
C GLU A 15 -3.66 -6.47 -2.06
N GLY A 16 -3.08 -5.50 -2.77
CA GLY A 16 -1.93 -4.73 -2.31
C GLY A 16 -2.37 -3.51 -1.51
N ILE A 17 -1.73 -3.26 -0.37
CA ILE A 17 -1.84 -2.02 0.40
C ILE A 17 -0.54 -1.24 0.19
N LEU A 18 -0.64 -0.09 -0.49
CA LEU A 18 0.46 0.83 -0.70
C LEU A 18 0.75 1.60 0.59
N TYR A 19 1.89 1.33 1.21
CA TYR A 19 2.35 2.09 2.36
C TYR A 19 2.89 3.45 1.89
N SER A 20 2.46 4.54 2.53
CA SER A 20 2.77 5.90 2.07
C SER A 20 4.25 6.24 2.24
N ALA A 21 4.88 6.72 1.17
CA ALA A 21 6.27 7.17 1.14
C ALA A 21 6.43 8.38 0.19
N PRO A 22 7.46 9.23 0.35
CA PRO A 22 7.62 10.44 -0.46
C PRO A 22 7.60 10.18 -1.97
N HIS A 23 8.24 9.10 -2.44
CA HIS A 23 8.34 8.75 -3.85
C HIS A 23 7.04 8.22 -4.46
N ASN A 24 6.10 7.71 -3.65
CA ASN A 24 4.87 7.09 -4.15
C ASN A 24 3.61 7.96 -3.97
N ARG A 25 3.72 9.21 -3.49
CA ARG A 25 2.57 10.10 -3.23
C ARG A 25 1.66 10.35 -4.43
N LYS A 26 2.21 10.34 -5.64
CA LYS A 26 1.46 10.55 -6.89
C LYS A 26 0.82 9.26 -7.43
N VAL A 27 1.15 8.11 -6.84
CA VAL A 27 0.59 6.83 -7.25
C VAL A 27 -0.85 6.72 -6.73
N THR A 28 -1.78 6.45 -7.64
CA THR A 28 -3.20 6.24 -7.36
C THR A 28 -3.62 4.85 -7.82
N GLY A 29 -4.81 4.40 -7.43
CA GLY A 29 -5.37 3.11 -7.86
C GLY A 29 -5.05 1.91 -6.96
N TYR A 30 -4.33 2.11 -5.85
CA TYR A 30 -4.13 1.09 -4.81
C TYR A 30 -4.76 1.53 -3.50
N ARG A 31 -5.23 0.56 -2.70
CA ARG A 31 -5.56 0.83 -1.29
C ARG A 31 -4.32 1.33 -0.58
N ARG A 32 -4.44 2.40 0.20
CA ARG A 32 -3.29 3.10 0.80
C ARG A 32 -3.42 3.14 2.33
N ALA A 33 -2.29 3.00 3.00
CA ALA A 33 -2.13 3.27 4.42
C ALA A 33 -1.08 4.37 4.61
N GLU A 34 -1.39 5.42 5.37
CA GLU A 34 -0.47 6.53 5.63
C GLU A 34 0.51 6.21 6.76
N ASN A 35 0.16 5.26 7.61
CA ASN A 35 0.95 4.87 8.77
C ASN A 35 0.55 3.47 9.28
N TRP A 36 1.24 2.99 10.30
CA TRP A 36 0.97 1.68 10.92
C TRP A 36 -0.38 1.60 11.68
N GLN A 37 -0.90 2.71 12.19
CA GLN A 37 -2.22 2.72 12.84
C GLN A 37 -3.33 2.46 11.83
N ASP A 38 -3.19 2.97 10.60
CA ASP A 38 -4.10 2.65 9.51
C ASP A 38 -4.04 1.14 9.20
N ILE A 39 -2.84 0.56 9.11
CA ILE A 39 -2.67 -0.89 8.90
C ILE A 39 -3.36 -1.70 10.00
N ALA A 40 -3.16 -1.32 11.27
CA ALA A 40 -3.83 -1.97 12.39
C ALA A 40 -5.35 -1.88 12.24
N THR A 41 -5.89 -0.71 11.86
CA THR A 41 -7.33 -0.51 11.64
C THR A 41 -7.89 -1.33 10.47
N LEU A 42 -7.06 -1.64 9.47
CA LEU A 42 -7.49 -2.40 8.28
C LEU A 42 -7.45 -3.92 8.50
N LEU A 43 -6.65 -4.42 9.47
CA LEU A 43 -6.31 -5.85 9.58
C LEU A 43 -6.61 -6.49 10.94
N LEU A 44 -6.87 -5.71 11.98
CA LEU A 44 -7.21 -6.18 13.34
C LEU A 44 -8.67 -5.86 13.67
#